data_AF-A0AAD4CZT6-F1
#
_entry.id   AF-A0AAD4CZT6-F1
#
_cell.length_a   1.000
_cell.length_b   1.000
_cell.length_c   1.000
_cell.angle_alpha   90.00
_cell.angle_beta   90.00
_cell.angle_gamma   90.00
#
_symmetry.space_group_name_H-M   'P 1'
#
loop_
_entity.id
_entity.type
_entity.pdbx_description
1 polymer ?
#
loop_
_entity_poly.entity_id
_entity_poly.type
_entity_poly.pdbx_seq_one_letter_code
_entity_poly.pdbx_strand_id
1 'polypeptide(L)'
;MSTVLHVPDAVLAVKPDLFHGKESKDVDRWLKQLDDYFQVANVSDTAARTCTARLLLRGVAADCAQLNLPQLMDESLLWDTFKAKLSGRFENVNAAA
;
A
#
# COMPACT_ATOMS: atom_id res chain seq x y z
N MET A 1 -9.13 -33.12 1.47
CA MET A 1 -9.73 -32.31 0.39
C MET A 1 -8.94 -31.01 0.34
N SER A 2 -8.04 -30.85 -0.63
CA SER A 2 -7.24 -29.62 -0.76
C SER A 2 -7.99 -28.62 -1.64
N THR A 3 -8.51 -27.55 -1.05
CA THR A 3 -9.02 -26.40 -1.80
C THR A 3 -7.83 -25.70 -2.45
N VAL A 4 -7.65 -25.94 -3.75
CA VAL A 4 -6.81 -25.10 -4.61
C VAL A 4 -7.48 -23.73 -4.63
N LEU A 5 -6.87 -22.75 -3.97
CA LEU A 5 -7.24 -21.33 -4.12
C LEU A 5 -6.99 -20.97 -5.59
N HIS A 6 -8.06 -20.99 -6.39
CA HIS A 6 -8.05 -20.52 -7.75
C HIS A 6 -7.95 -18.99 -7.68
N VAL A 7 -6.72 -18.49 -7.64
CA VAL A 7 -6.45 -17.06 -7.78
C VAL A 7 -6.59 -16.75 -9.27
N PRO A 8 -7.62 -16.00 -9.71
CA PRO A 8 -7.79 -15.71 -11.12
C PRO A 8 -6.55 -14.99 -11.66
N ASP A 9 -6.13 -15.31 -12.89
CA ASP A 9 -4.94 -14.77 -13.55
C ASP A 9 -4.91 -13.22 -13.55
N ALA A 10 -6.09 -12.60 -13.56
CA ALA A 10 -6.28 -11.16 -13.39
C ALA A 10 -5.74 -10.58 -12.07
N VAL A 11 -5.71 -11.35 -10.98
CA VAL A 11 -5.13 -10.94 -9.68
C VAL A 11 -3.61 -10.93 -9.74
N LEU A 12 -3.00 -11.84 -10.52
CA LEU A 12 -1.55 -11.91 -10.72
C LEU A 12 -1.04 -10.78 -11.63
N ALA A 13 -1.87 -10.31 -12.56
CA ALA A 13 -1.54 -9.23 -13.48
C ALA A 13 -1.48 -7.83 -12.82
N VAL A 14 -2.09 -7.64 -11.66
CA VAL A 14 -2.20 -6.35 -10.95
C VAL A 14 -1.44 -6.38 -9.63
N LYS A 15 -0.29 -7.06 -9.57
CA LYS A 15 0.54 -7.00 -8.37
C LYS A 15 1.02 -5.55 -8.18
N PRO A 16 0.70 -4.89 -7.05
CA PRO A 16 1.16 -3.53 -6.79
C PRO A 16 2.69 -3.48 -6.72
N ASP A 17 3.25 -2.45 -7.35
CA ASP A 17 4.69 -2.17 -7.32
C ASP A 17 5.17 -1.84 -5.90
N LEU A 18 6.48 -1.92 -5.67
CA LEU A 18 7.09 -1.48 -4.41
C LEU A 18 7.15 0.05 -4.36
N PHE A 19 6.83 0.64 -3.21
CA PHE A 19 6.93 2.08 -3.02
C PHE A 19 8.19 2.44 -2.26
N HIS A 20 9.09 3.19 -2.91
CA HIS A 20 10.39 3.58 -2.37
C HIS A 20 10.41 4.99 -1.78
N GLY A 21 9.42 5.83 -2.11
CA GLY A 21 9.24 7.17 -1.56
C GLY A 21 10.11 8.29 -2.17
N LYS A 22 11.24 8.00 -2.82
CA LYS A 22 12.11 9.02 -3.46
C LYS A 22 12.14 8.96 -5.00
N GLU A 23 11.99 7.77 -5.55
CA GLU A 23 12.10 7.47 -7.00
C GLU A 23 10.81 6.84 -7.56
N SER A 24 9.86 6.52 -6.69
CA SER A 24 8.60 5.88 -7.10
C SER A 24 7.60 6.93 -7.57
N LYS A 25 6.84 6.56 -8.61
CA LYS A 25 5.63 7.23 -9.10
C LYS A 25 4.80 7.78 -7.94
N ASP A 26 4.19 8.93 -8.19
CA ASP A 26 3.14 9.61 -7.44
C ASP A 26 2.43 8.72 -6.39
N VAL A 27 2.48 9.11 -5.11
CA VAL A 27 2.01 8.26 -4.00
C VAL A 27 0.53 7.92 -4.15
N ASP A 28 -0.27 8.85 -4.68
CA ASP A 28 -1.69 8.65 -4.93
C ASP A 28 -1.93 7.63 -6.04
N ARG A 29 -1.09 7.63 -7.09
CA ARG A 29 -1.13 6.59 -8.13
C ARG A 29 -0.83 5.21 -7.55
N TRP A 30 0.16 5.10 -6.67
CA TRP A 30 0.49 3.83 -6.01
C TRP A 30 -0.63 3.35 -5.08
N LEU A 31 -1.22 4.25 -4.28
CA LEU A 31 -2.36 3.93 -3.43
C LEU A 31 -3.58 3.47 -4.24
N LYS A 32 -3.83 4.09 -5.41
CA LYS A 32 -4.89 3.66 -6.33
C LYS A 32 -4.65 2.25 -6.86
N GLN A 33 -3.42 1.91 -7.25
CA GLN A 33 -3.07 0.55 -7.68
C GLN A 33 -3.32 -0.49 -6.58
N LEU A 34 -3.04 -0.13 -5.33
CA LEU A 34 -3.35 -0.98 -4.19
C LEU A 34 -4.86 -1.17 -3.99
N ASP A 35 -5.64 -0.11 -4.12
CA ASP A 35 -7.09 -0.18 -3.97
C ASP A 35 -7.73 -1.07 -5.06
N ASP A 36 -7.30 -0.91 -6.31
CA ASP A 36 -7.69 -1.79 -7.43
C ASP A 36 -7.30 -3.25 -7.16
N TYR A 37 -6.07 -3.51 -6.69
CA TYR A 37 -5.63 -4.85 -6.32
C TYR A 37 -6.48 -5.45 -5.20
N PHE A 38 -6.78 -4.69 -4.14
CA PHE A 38 -7.63 -5.17 -3.04
C PHE A 38 -9.07 -5.43 -3.49
N GLN A 39 -9.59 -4.63 -4.41
CA GLN A 39 -10.91 -4.83 -4.99
C GLN A 39 -10.95 -6.12 -5.83
N VAL A 40 -9.96 -6.34 -6.70
CA VAL A 40 -9.87 -7.54 -7.55
C VAL A 40 -9.61 -8.79 -6.72
N ALA A 41 -8.80 -8.69 -5.67
CA ALA A 41 -8.52 -9.77 -4.72
C ALA A 41 -9.64 -9.96 -3.66
N ASN A 42 -10.71 -9.18 -3.72
CA ASN A 42 -11.83 -9.19 -2.77
C ASN A 42 -11.40 -9.10 -1.29
N VAL A 43 -10.36 -8.31 -1.03
CA VAL A 43 -9.84 -8.06 0.32
C VAL A 43 -10.68 -6.95 0.94
N SER A 44 -11.67 -7.28 1.74
CA SER A 44 -12.50 -6.29 2.45
C SER A 44 -11.97 -5.93 3.84
N ASP A 45 -11.04 -6.73 4.36
CA ASP A 45 -10.47 -6.54 5.69
C ASP A 45 -9.48 -5.37 5.71
N THR A 46 -9.79 -4.35 6.49
CA THR A 46 -9.00 -3.13 6.59
C THR A 46 -7.59 -3.38 7.13
N ALA A 47 -7.46 -4.27 8.12
CA ALA A 47 -6.16 -4.58 8.71
C ALA A 47 -5.26 -5.31 7.70
N ALA A 48 -5.82 -6.24 6.91
CA ALA A 48 -5.13 -6.94 5.83
C ALA A 48 -4.67 -5.99 4.72
N ARG A 49 -5.48 -5.00 4.35
CA ARG A 49 -5.09 -3.95 3.38
C ARG A 49 -3.90 -3.14 3.87
N THR A 50 -4.00 -2.62 5.10
CA THR A 50 -2.91 -1.85 5.73
C THR A 50 -1.64 -2.69 5.86
N CYS A 51 -1.75 -3.94 6.32
CA CYS A 51 -0.62 -4.85 6.46
C CYS A 51 0.06 -5.12 5.11
N THR A 52 -0.73 -5.39 4.06
CA THR A 52 -0.20 -5.60 2.71
C THR A 52 0.52 -4.37 2.19
N ALA A 53 -0.05 -3.17 2.37
CA ALA A 53 0.58 -1.92 1.95
C ALA A 53 1.92 -1.69 2.68
N ARG A 54 2.00 -1.98 3.99
CA ARG A 54 3.23 -1.89 4.78
C ARG A 54 4.32 -2.82 4.23
N LEU A 55 3.96 -4.05 3.86
CA LEU A 55 4.91 -5.03 3.30
C LEU A 55 5.50 -4.60 1.96
N LEU A 56 4.81 -3.71 1.23
CA LEU A 56 5.22 -3.19 -0.07
C LEU A 56 6.00 -1.86 0.02
N LEU A 57 6.13 -1.28 1.22
CA LEU A 57 7.03 -0.15 1.47
C LEU A 57 8.49 -0.63 1.44
N ARG A 58 9.34 0.13 0.76
CA ARG A 58 10.79 -0.12 0.67
C ARG A 58 11.56 1.19 0.76
N GLY A 59 12.88 1.09 0.97
CA GLY A 59 13.78 2.24 1.00
C GLY A 59 13.32 3.35 1.93
N VAL A 60 13.25 4.58 1.40
CA VAL A 60 12.88 5.79 2.15
C VAL A 60 11.44 5.71 2.66
N ALA A 61 10.52 5.08 1.94
CA ALA A 61 9.15 4.93 2.41
C ALA A 61 9.05 4.00 3.63
N ALA A 62 9.79 2.88 3.63
CA ALA A 62 9.85 1.98 4.77
C ALA A 62 10.50 2.65 5.99
N ASP A 63 11.62 3.34 5.77
CA ASP A 63 12.34 4.06 6.82
C ASP A 63 11.48 5.21 7.41
N CYS A 64 10.79 5.96 6.55
CA CYS A 64 9.87 7.01 6.98
C CYS A 64 8.69 6.44 7.78
N ALA A 65 8.15 5.28 7.38
CA ALA A 65 7.06 4.64 8.11
C ALA A 65 7.51 4.12 9.49
N GLN A 66 8.77 3.71 9.65
CA GLN A 66 9.32 3.27 10.94
C GLN A 66 9.73 4.45 11.84
N LEU A 67 10.43 5.44 11.29
CA LEU A 67 11.07 6.51 12.08
C LEU A 67 10.20 7.76 12.25
N ASN A 68 9.41 8.12 11.24
CA ASN A 68 8.68 9.39 11.22
C ASN A 68 7.18 9.21 11.40
N LEU A 69 6.64 8.03 11.09
CA LEU A 69 5.21 7.74 11.16
C LEU A 69 4.95 6.40 11.86
N PRO A 70 5.34 6.21 13.14
CA PRO A 70 5.16 4.94 13.84
C PRO A 70 3.69 4.49 13.89
N GLN A 71 2.76 5.45 13.84
CA GLN A 71 1.33 5.22 13.65
C GLN A 71 0.96 4.45 12.37
N LEU A 72 1.76 4.51 11.29
CA LEU A 72 1.60 3.64 10.10
C LEU A 72 1.94 2.19 10.41
N MET A 73 2.70 1.93 11.46
CA MET A 73 3.04 0.59 11.93
C MET A 73 2.03 0.03 12.93
N ASP A 74 1.01 0.80 13.28
CA ASP A 74 -0.06 0.36 14.18
C ASP A 74 -0.99 -0.63 13.46
N GLU A 75 -1.29 -1.75 14.10
CA GLU A 75 -2.12 -2.82 13.53
C GLU A 75 -3.61 -2.48 13.54
N SER A 76 -4.04 -1.53 14.37
CA SER A 76 -5.41 -1.00 14.39
C SER A 76 -5.63 0.13 13.38
N LEU A 77 -4.58 0.51 12.62
CA LEU A 77 -4.68 1.61 11.69
C LEU A 77 -5.59 1.27 10.50
N LEU A 78 -6.65 2.07 10.38
CA LEU A 78 -7.58 1.98 9.26
C LEU A 78 -6.91 2.37 7.94
N TRP A 79 -7.33 1.70 6.87
CA TRP A 79 -6.81 1.87 5.50
C TRP A 79 -6.93 3.33 5.03
N ASP A 80 -8.05 4.00 5.30
CA ASP A 80 -8.22 5.41 4.93
C ASP A 80 -7.27 6.34 5.70
N THR A 81 -7.02 6.05 6.97
CA THR A 81 -6.05 6.79 7.78
C THR A 81 -4.62 6.56 7.29
N PHE A 82 -4.30 5.32 6.88
CA PHE A 82 -3.02 4.98 6.27
C PHE A 82 -2.81 5.78 4.98
N LYS A 83 -3.79 5.78 4.07
CA LYS A 83 -3.76 6.55 2.82
C LYS A 83 -3.52 8.03 3.08
N ALA A 84 -4.31 8.65 3.97
CA ALA A 84 -4.20 10.07 4.28
C ALA A 84 -2.82 10.45 4.86
N LYS A 85 -2.31 9.65 5.80
CA LYS A 85 -1.00 9.91 6.43
C LYS A 85 0.16 9.70 5.45
N LEU A 86 0.10 8.66 4.62
CA LEU A 86 1.15 8.39 3.64
C LEU A 86 1.12 9.44 2.52
N SER A 87 -0.04 9.74 1.94
CA SER A 87 -0.19 10.78 0.91
C SER A 87 0.28 12.14 1.43
N GLY A 88 -0.18 12.57 2.61
CA GLY A 88 0.25 13.85 3.19
C GLY A 88 1.75 13.93 3.50
N ARG A 89 2.41 12.81 3.83
CA ARG A 89 3.87 12.80 4.04
C ARG A 89 4.66 12.88 2.74
N PHE A 90 4.15 12.23 1.70
CA PHE A 90 4.78 12.17 0.38
C PHE A 90 4.16 13.19 -0.60
N GLU A 91 3.38 14.16 -0.11
CA GLU A 91 2.79 15.24 -0.91
C GLU A 91 3.87 16.03 -1.68
N ASN A 92 5.04 16.23 -1.07
CA ASN A 92 6.19 16.85 -1.75
C ASN A 92 6.75 16.02 -2.92
N VAL A 93 6.50 14.71 -2.95
CA VAL A 93 6.88 13.82 -4.07
C VAL A 93 5.86 13.94 -5.20
N ASN A 94 4.60 14.22 -4.90
CA ASN A 94 3.58 14.56 -5.90
C ASN A 94 3.81 15.96 -6.50
N ALA A 95 4.32 16.91 -5.70
CA ALA A 95 4.58 18.28 -6.16
C ALA A 95 5.83 18.45 -7.04
N ALA A 96 6.68 17.42 -7.12
CA ALA A 96 7.94 17.44 -7.88
C ALA A 96 7.86 16.72 -9.24
N ALA A 97 6.68 16.26 -9.66
CA ALA A 97 6.44 15.57 -10.94
C ALA A 97 5.82 16.50 -12.00
#